data_AF-A0A966TEJ2-F1
#
_entry.id   AF-A0A966TEJ2-F1
#
_cell.length_a   1.000
_cell.length_b   1.000
_cell.length_c   1.000
_cell.angle_alpha   90.00
_cell.angle_beta   90.00
_cell.angle_gamma   90.00
#
_symmetry.space_group_name_H-M   'P 1'
#
loop_
_entity.id
_entity.type
_entity.pdbx_description
1 polymer ?
#
loop_
_entity_poly.entity_id
_entity_poly.type
_entity_poly.pdbx_seq_one_letter_code
_entity_poly.pdbx_strand_id
1 'polypeptide(L)'
;MNRVTVLSLLIGVLVAGCTKQDSTDRCAGTQYDIQFTKNPAIGGVSNGSISIFYPRGDTLRYQLNNGAPQANPNFSGLAPGKYLIWVINQKGCSDTISTTIESYGPKFAAVKQLISGYCGPCHLNGGSSGGKNLDTDASIVSSWDRIRLRCVNGTPTFMPQNGQLTAIDKQKITDWVNAGHRISD
;
A
#
# COMPACT_ATOMS: atom_id res chain seq x y z
N MET A 1 -17.39 24.83 64.48
CA MET A 1 -18.22 25.68 63.60
C MET A 1 -18.79 24.81 62.50
N ASN A 2 -20.10 24.60 62.54
CA ASN A 2 -20.90 23.87 61.56
C ASN A 2 -20.74 24.45 60.15
N ARG A 3 -20.54 23.57 59.15
CA ARG A 3 -21.02 23.82 57.80
C ARG A 3 -21.75 22.58 57.29
N VAL A 4 -23.08 22.65 57.39
CA VAL A 4 -24.04 21.77 56.76
C VAL A 4 -24.07 22.16 55.27
N THR A 5 -23.70 21.25 54.38
CA THR A 5 -23.83 21.46 52.93
C THR A 5 -25.10 20.74 52.46
N VAL A 6 -26.05 21.52 51.95
CA VAL A 6 -27.37 21.08 51.51
C VAL A 6 -27.25 20.22 50.26
N LEU A 7 -27.79 19.00 50.31
CA LEU A 7 -27.88 18.06 49.20
C LEU A 7 -29.09 18.45 48.32
N SER A 8 -28.87 19.26 47.28
CA SER A 8 -29.90 19.60 46.29
C SER A 8 -29.99 18.48 45.24
N LEU A 9 -30.95 17.58 45.43
CA LEU A 9 -31.28 16.51 44.50
C LEU A 9 -32.02 17.11 43.28
N LEU A 10 -31.29 17.52 42.25
CA LEU A 10 -31.90 17.77 40.93
C LEU A 10 -32.28 16.42 40.33
N ILE A 11 -33.56 16.06 40.42
CA ILE A 11 -34.14 14.98 39.63
C ILE A 11 -34.19 15.48 38.18
N GLY A 12 -33.10 15.24 37.45
CA GLY A 12 -33.04 15.42 36.01
C GLY A 12 -34.00 14.44 35.38
N VAL A 13 -35.10 14.94 34.82
CA VAL A 13 -35.98 14.17 33.93
C VAL A 13 -35.12 13.76 32.73
N LEU A 14 -34.64 12.51 32.72
CA LEU A 14 -34.09 11.91 31.51
C LEU A 14 -35.24 11.77 30.51
N VAL A 15 -35.37 12.75 29.63
CA VAL A 15 -36.12 12.57 28.40
C VAL A 15 -35.28 11.62 27.54
N ALA A 16 -35.52 10.32 27.69
CA ALA A 16 -35.09 9.33 26.71
C ALA A 16 -35.90 9.58 25.42
N GLY A 17 -35.51 10.61 24.68
CA GLY A 17 -35.99 10.82 23.32
C GLY A 17 -35.45 9.68 22.47
N CYS A 18 -36.30 8.70 22.17
CA CYS A 18 -36.02 7.74 21.11
C CYS A 18 -35.95 8.51 19.80
N THR A 19 -34.74 8.87 19.35
CA THR A 19 -34.55 9.35 17.99
C THR A 19 -34.79 8.16 17.08
N LYS A 20 -35.98 8.07 16.47
CA LYS A 20 -36.14 7.26 15.26
C LYS A 20 -35.12 7.81 14.27
N GLN A 21 -34.03 7.08 14.06
CA GLN A 21 -33.12 7.38 12.97
C GLN A 21 -33.85 6.98 11.68
N ASP A 22 -34.73 7.87 11.22
CA ASP A 22 -35.39 7.79 9.93
C ASP A 22 -34.37 8.21 8.87
N SER A 23 -33.28 7.44 8.71
CA SER A 23 -32.35 7.70 7.62
C SER A 23 -32.96 7.15 6.34
N THR A 24 -33.67 8.01 5.63
CA THR A 24 -33.98 7.84 4.20
C THR A 24 -32.73 7.97 3.30
N ASP A 25 -31.53 7.98 3.91
CA ASP A 25 -30.28 7.91 3.17
C ASP A 25 -30.20 6.58 2.44
N ARG A 26 -30.43 6.65 1.12
CA ARG A 26 -30.34 5.51 0.21
C ARG A 26 -28.95 4.85 0.19
N CYS A 27 -27.96 5.51 0.78
CA CYS A 27 -26.57 5.07 0.90
C CYS A 27 -26.19 4.62 2.31
N ALA A 28 -27.09 4.68 3.29
CA ALA A 28 -26.83 4.17 4.63
C ALA A 28 -26.37 2.71 4.56
N GLY A 29 -25.19 2.42 5.14
CA GLY A 29 -24.57 1.10 5.13
C GLY A 29 -23.74 0.76 3.88
N THR A 30 -23.58 1.69 2.93
CA THR A 30 -22.62 1.50 1.83
C THR A 30 -21.21 1.72 2.37
N GLN A 31 -20.53 0.62 2.66
CA GLN A 31 -19.11 0.60 2.98
C GLN A 31 -18.49 -0.57 2.20
N TYR A 32 -17.42 -0.29 1.47
CA TYR A 32 -16.71 -1.26 0.66
C TYR A 32 -15.32 -1.48 1.26
N ASP A 33 -14.96 -2.75 1.43
CA ASP A 33 -13.57 -3.12 1.63
C ASP A 33 -12.85 -3.03 0.27
N ILE A 34 -12.39 -1.85 -0.13
CA ILE A 34 -11.80 -1.64 -1.46
C ILE A 34 -10.41 -2.27 -1.49
N GLN A 35 -10.28 -3.37 -2.24
CA GLN A 35 -9.03 -4.08 -2.43
C GLN A 35 -8.49 -3.86 -3.84
N PHE A 36 -7.21 -3.51 -3.93
CA PHE A 36 -6.56 -3.17 -5.19
C PHE A 36 -5.09 -3.58 -5.16
N THR A 37 -4.52 -3.76 -6.35
CA THR A 37 -3.06 -3.79 -6.56
C THR A 37 -2.62 -2.52 -7.26
N LYS A 38 -1.34 -2.20 -7.13
CA LYS A 38 -0.73 -1.04 -7.77
C LYS A 38 0.66 -1.38 -8.26
N ASN A 39 1.10 -0.65 -9.29
CA ASN A 39 2.48 -0.67 -9.75
C ASN A 39 3.07 0.74 -9.61
N PRO A 40 4.32 0.86 -9.13
CA PRO A 40 5.02 2.13 -9.03
C PRO A 40 5.23 2.73 -10.42
N ALA A 41 5.42 4.05 -10.49
CA ALA A 41 5.90 4.68 -11.70
C ALA A 41 7.44 4.63 -11.73
N ILE A 42 8.02 4.26 -12.87
CA ILE A 42 9.45 3.97 -13.02
C ILE A 42 10.08 5.00 -13.97
N GLY A 43 11.19 5.60 -13.55
CA GLY A 43 11.99 6.48 -14.40
C GLY A 43 11.42 7.90 -14.56
N GLY A 44 10.64 8.37 -13.59
CA GLY A 44 10.11 9.73 -13.59
C GLY A 44 9.02 10.01 -14.62
N VAL A 45 8.42 8.97 -15.22
CA VAL A 45 7.33 9.08 -16.19
C VAL A 45 6.02 8.50 -15.65
N SER A 46 4.92 8.82 -16.32
CA SER A 46 3.57 8.36 -15.95
C SER A 46 3.29 6.96 -16.50
N ASN A 47 3.89 5.93 -15.92
CA ASN A 47 3.69 4.52 -16.30
C ASN A 47 3.22 3.63 -15.13
N GLY A 48 2.88 4.22 -13.97
CA GLY A 48 2.28 3.51 -12.86
C GLY A 48 0.85 3.06 -13.18
N SER A 49 0.31 2.18 -12.33
CA SER A 49 -1.05 1.67 -12.51
C SER A 49 -1.74 1.31 -11.20
N ILE A 50 -3.07 1.32 -11.22
CA ILE A 50 -3.94 0.79 -10.15
C ILE A 50 -4.90 -0.19 -10.81
N SER A 51 -5.01 -1.39 -10.24
CA SER A 51 -6.04 -2.37 -10.60
C SER A 51 -6.85 -2.70 -9.36
N ILE A 52 -8.07 -2.19 -9.32
CA ILE A 52 -9.02 -2.57 -8.27
C ILE A 52 -9.44 -4.00 -8.58
N PHE A 53 -9.58 -4.88 -7.60
CA PHE A 53 -10.08 -6.25 -7.80
C PHE A 53 -11.28 -6.60 -6.93
N TYR A 54 -11.57 -5.81 -5.90
CA TYR A 54 -12.79 -5.90 -5.12
C TYR A 54 -13.21 -4.53 -4.55
N PRO A 55 -14.51 -4.22 -4.46
CA PRO A 55 -15.64 -5.00 -4.99
C PRO A 55 -15.71 -5.01 -6.52
N ARG A 56 -16.44 -5.99 -7.06
CA ARG A 56 -16.65 -6.23 -8.50
C ARG A 56 -18.14 -6.41 -8.77
N GLY A 57 -18.62 -5.94 -9.92
CA GLY A 57 -19.99 -6.13 -10.36
C GLY A 57 -20.30 -5.27 -11.59
N ASP A 58 -21.23 -5.72 -12.42
CA ASP A 58 -21.55 -5.09 -13.71
C ASP A 58 -22.17 -3.69 -13.59
N THR A 59 -22.61 -3.34 -12.38
CA THR A 59 -23.27 -2.06 -12.08
C THR A 59 -22.39 -1.13 -11.24
N LEU A 60 -21.15 -1.52 -10.96
CA LEU A 60 -20.16 -0.68 -10.29
C LEU A 60 -19.38 0.17 -11.29
N ARG A 61 -19.04 1.38 -10.84
CA ARG A 61 -18.19 2.34 -11.54
C ARG A 61 -17.00 2.67 -10.65
N TYR A 62 -15.84 2.81 -11.25
CA TYR A 62 -14.59 3.14 -10.59
C TYR A 62 -14.11 4.50 -11.09
N GLN A 63 -13.62 5.33 -10.19
CA GLN A 63 -13.12 6.66 -10.51
C GLN A 63 -11.82 6.91 -9.75
N LEU A 64 -10.86 7.56 -10.41
CA LEU A 64 -9.66 8.09 -9.75
C LEU A 64 -9.75 9.60 -9.64
N ASN A 65 -9.49 10.12 -8.44
CA ASN A 65 -9.54 11.54 -8.12
C ASN A 65 -10.85 12.16 -8.63
N ASN A 66 -10.75 13.16 -9.51
CA ASN A 66 -11.88 13.85 -10.13
C ASN A 66 -12.10 13.43 -11.60
N GLY A 67 -11.53 12.30 -12.04
CA GLY A 67 -11.68 11.79 -13.40
C GLY A 67 -13.11 11.32 -13.70
N ALA A 68 -13.39 10.90 -14.93
CA ALA A 68 -14.70 10.32 -15.26
C ALA A 68 -14.83 8.91 -14.66
N PRO A 69 -15.95 8.55 -14.00
CA PRO A 69 -16.21 7.17 -13.58
C PRO A 69 -16.25 6.25 -14.79
N GLN A 70 -15.67 5.06 -14.69
CA GLN A 70 -15.62 4.03 -15.73
C GLN A 70 -15.96 2.63 -15.21
N ALA A 71 -16.37 1.71 -16.07
CA ALA A 71 -16.67 0.32 -15.69
C ALA A 71 -15.39 -0.51 -15.59
N ASN A 72 -14.34 -0.12 -16.34
CA ASN A 72 -13.04 -0.76 -16.27
C ASN A 72 -12.36 -0.37 -14.94
N PRO A 73 -12.03 -1.35 -14.07
CA PRO A 73 -11.39 -1.10 -12.77
C PRO A 73 -9.88 -0.87 -12.87
N ASN A 74 -9.33 -0.82 -14.09
CA ASN A 74 -7.91 -0.66 -14.35
C ASN A 74 -7.61 0.79 -14.79
N PHE A 75 -6.64 1.38 -14.11
CA PHE A 75 -6.10 2.69 -14.41
C PHE A 75 -4.60 2.55 -14.69
N SER A 76 -4.16 3.01 -15.84
CA SER A 76 -2.76 3.00 -16.27
C SER A 76 -2.31 4.41 -16.62
N GLY A 77 -1.00 4.58 -16.86
CA GLY A 77 -0.46 5.88 -17.22
C GLY A 77 -0.41 6.86 -16.05
N LEU A 78 -0.27 6.35 -14.82
CA LEU A 78 -0.30 7.16 -13.60
C LEU A 78 1.10 7.69 -13.28
N ALA A 79 1.18 8.99 -12.99
CA ALA A 79 2.38 9.61 -12.42
C ALA A 79 2.55 9.19 -10.96
N PRO A 80 3.76 9.34 -10.38
CA PRO A 80 3.92 9.26 -8.94
C PRO A 80 3.02 10.27 -8.21
N GLY A 81 2.37 9.85 -7.13
CA GLY A 81 1.52 10.74 -6.36
C GLY A 81 0.38 10.02 -5.62
N LYS A 82 -0.36 10.81 -4.85
CA LYS A 82 -1.54 10.33 -4.12
C LYS A 82 -2.76 10.27 -5.04
N TYR A 83 -3.48 9.17 -4.96
CA TYR A 83 -4.72 8.92 -5.69
C TYR A 83 -5.84 8.56 -4.71
N LEU A 84 -7.02 9.13 -4.95
CA LEU A 84 -8.26 8.76 -4.28
C LEU A 84 -9.06 7.85 -5.23
N ILE A 85 -9.25 6.60 -4.83
CA ILE A 85 -10.07 5.63 -5.54
C ILE A 85 -11.50 5.77 -5.03
N TRP A 86 -12.45 5.82 -5.95
CA TRP A 86 -13.88 5.75 -5.66
C TRP A 86 -14.46 4.49 -6.28
N VAL A 87 -15.34 3.84 -5.53
CA VAL A 87 -16.21 2.78 -6.05
C VAL A 87 -17.66 3.21 -5.86
N ILE A 88 -18.39 3.33 -6.97
CA ILE A 88 -19.72 3.93 -7.04
C ILE A 88 -20.69 2.87 -7.56
N ASN A 89 -21.83 2.69 -6.90
CA ASN A 89 -22.87 1.77 -7.35
C ASN A 89 -23.97 2.47 -8.15
N GLN A 90 -24.89 1.69 -8.72
CA GLN A 90 -26.01 2.19 -9.53
C GLN A 90 -26.98 3.14 -8.81
N LYS A 91 -27.00 3.14 -7.47
CA LYS A 91 -27.84 4.05 -6.67
C LYS A 91 -27.15 5.40 -6.42
N GLY A 92 -25.93 5.58 -6.94
CA GLY A 92 -25.09 6.76 -6.73
C GLY A 92 -24.35 6.75 -5.39
N CYS A 93 -24.39 5.66 -4.64
CA CYS A 93 -23.67 5.54 -3.38
C CYS A 93 -22.22 5.12 -3.66
N SER A 94 -21.30 5.67 -2.89
CA SER A 94 -19.87 5.46 -3.11
C SER A 94 -19.10 5.28 -1.82
N ASP A 95 -18.01 4.53 -1.91
CA ASP A 95 -16.96 4.51 -0.90
C ASP A 95 -15.61 4.86 -1.53
N THR A 96 -14.66 5.28 -0.71
CA THR A 96 -13.35 5.75 -1.16
C THR A 96 -12.20 5.18 -0.37
N ILE A 97 -11.05 5.02 -1.03
CA ILE A 97 -9.80 4.69 -0.38
C ILE A 97 -8.66 5.46 -1.03
N SER A 98 -7.71 5.95 -0.23
CA SER A 98 -6.53 6.65 -0.75
C SER A 98 -5.34 5.72 -0.86
N THR A 99 -4.55 5.87 -1.92
CA THR A 99 -3.28 5.18 -2.11
C THR A 99 -2.25 6.10 -2.75
N THR A 100 -0.99 5.70 -2.75
CA THR A 100 0.11 6.44 -3.38
C THR A 100 0.76 5.57 -4.44
N ILE A 101 0.98 6.11 -5.63
CA ILE A 101 1.88 5.53 -6.63
C ILE A 101 3.28 6.03 -6.32
N GLU A 102 4.18 5.10 -5.99
CA GLU A 102 5.56 5.42 -5.69
C GLU A 102 6.34 5.85 -6.94
N SER A 103 7.41 6.62 -6.74
CA SER A 103 8.38 6.97 -7.78
C SER A 103 9.64 6.13 -7.59
N TYR A 104 9.86 5.17 -8.49
CA TYR A 104 11.06 4.35 -8.48
C TYR A 104 12.02 4.74 -9.59
N GLY A 105 13.30 4.67 -9.26
CA GLY A 105 14.36 4.64 -10.22
C GLY A 105 14.46 3.28 -10.94
N PRO A 106 14.87 3.20 -12.23
CA PRO A 106 14.99 1.92 -12.93
C PRO A 106 15.88 0.89 -12.22
N LYS A 107 16.97 1.28 -11.55
CA LYS A 107 17.86 0.31 -10.88
C LYS A 107 17.21 -0.23 -9.60
N PHE A 108 16.53 0.62 -8.83
CA PHE A 108 15.79 0.14 -7.65
C PHE A 108 14.63 -0.77 -8.05
N ALA A 109 13.86 -0.40 -9.08
CA ALA A 109 12.78 -1.23 -9.59
C ALA A 109 13.28 -2.62 -10.02
N ALA A 110 14.44 -2.69 -10.68
CA ALA A 110 15.07 -3.96 -11.04
C ALA A 110 15.45 -4.78 -9.80
N VAL A 111 16.03 -4.17 -8.76
CA VAL A 111 16.35 -4.87 -7.50
C VAL A 111 15.09 -5.34 -6.78
N LYS A 112 14.03 -4.54 -6.73
CA LYS A 112 12.76 -4.91 -6.10
C LYS A 112 12.15 -6.16 -6.74
N GLN A 113 12.22 -6.27 -8.07
CA GLN A 113 11.78 -7.48 -8.79
C GLN A 113 12.61 -8.72 -8.39
N LEU A 114 13.93 -8.59 -8.25
CA LEU A 114 14.77 -9.70 -7.79
C LEU A 114 14.41 -10.13 -6.37
N ILE A 115 14.13 -9.18 -5.48
CA ILE A 115 13.76 -9.49 -4.09
C ILE A 115 12.44 -10.25 -4.04
N SER A 116 11.42 -9.81 -4.77
CA SER A 116 10.15 -10.53 -4.86
C SER A 116 10.29 -11.94 -5.43
N GLY A 117 11.20 -12.15 -6.39
CA GLY A 117 11.40 -13.45 -7.02
C GLY A 117 12.28 -14.43 -6.21
N TYR A 118 13.37 -13.94 -5.61
CA TYR A 118 14.39 -14.80 -4.99
C TYR A 118 14.35 -14.81 -3.45
N CYS A 119 13.86 -13.74 -2.82
CA CYS A 119 13.94 -13.58 -1.36
C CYS A 119 12.61 -13.92 -0.66
N GLY A 120 11.52 -14.05 -1.42
CA GLY A 120 10.15 -14.22 -0.93
C GLY A 120 9.95 -15.28 0.15
N PRO A 121 10.43 -16.53 -0.04
CA PRO A 121 10.17 -17.60 0.93
C PRO A 121 10.74 -17.38 2.33
N CYS A 122 11.77 -16.53 2.48
CA CYS A 122 12.54 -16.42 3.73
C CYS A 122 12.56 -15.02 4.34
N HIS A 123 12.39 -13.99 3.52
CA HIS A 123 12.61 -12.59 3.89
C HIS A 123 11.40 -11.68 3.60
N LEU A 124 10.29 -12.21 3.07
CA LEU A 124 9.05 -11.46 2.82
C LEU A 124 7.87 -12.03 3.62
N ASN A 125 6.78 -11.28 3.67
CA ASN A 125 5.54 -11.57 4.39
C ASN A 125 5.76 -11.80 5.90
N GLY A 126 6.56 -10.92 6.52
CA GLY A 126 6.98 -11.08 7.91
C GLY A 126 8.15 -12.03 8.12
N GLY A 127 8.57 -12.79 7.10
CA GLY A 127 9.74 -13.65 7.14
C GLY A 127 11.01 -12.86 7.43
N SER A 128 11.80 -13.31 8.40
CA SER A 128 13.00 -12.60 8.86
C SER A 128 14.21 -13.52 9.02
N SER A 129 14.39 -14.47 8.09
CA SER A 129 15.54 -15.38 8.13
C SER A 129 16.85 -14.59 8.19
N GLY A 130 17.77 -14.99 9.06
CA GLY A 130 19.01 -14.23 9.28
C GLY A 130 18.80 -12.78 9.73
N GLY A 131 17.66 -12.48 10.37
CA GLY A 131 17.33 -11.16 10.94
C GLY A 131 16.94 -10.09 9.91
N LYS A 132 16.66 -10.47 8.66
CA LYS A 132 16.31 -9.52 7.59
C LYS A 132 14.90 -9.79 7.07
N ASN A 133 14.01 -8.81 7.24
CA ASN A 133 12.74 -8.69 6.55
C ASN A 133 12.90 -7.59 5.48
N LEU A 134 12.48 -7.90 4.23
CA LEU A 134 12.62 -7.06 3.04
C LEU A 134 11.26 -6.62 2.45
N ASP A 135 10.20 -6.62 3.25
CA ASP A 135 8.83 -6.29 2.84
C ASP A 135 8.71 -4.85 2.32
N THR A 136 9.40 -3.92 2.97
CA THR A 136 9.29 -2.48 2.68
C THR A 136 10.47 -1.95 1.88
N ASP A 137 10.26 -0.91 1.08
CA ASP A 137 11.36 -0.30 0.32
C ASP A 137 12.45 0.25 1.23
N ALA A 138 12.06 0.83 2.37
CA ALA A 138 12.99 1.28 3.40
C ALA A 138 13.84 0.12 3.97
N SER A 139 13.25 -1.05 4.20
CA SER A 139 13.98 -2.23 4.68
C SER A 139 14.97 -2.78 3.64
N ILE A 140 14.63 -2.66 2.34
CA ILE A 140 15.52 -3.02 1.24
C ILE A 140 16.69 -2.05 1.15
N VAL A 141 16.40 -0.75 1.12
CA VAL A 141 17.40 0.32 1.09
C VAL A 141 18.36 0.18 2.27
N SER A 142 17.86 0.05 3.49
CA SER A 142 18.70 -0.10 4.70
C SER A 142 19.48 -1.42 4.78
N SER A 143 19.13 -2.41 3.95
CA SER A 143 19.84 -3.69 3.87
C SER A 143 20.74 -3.82 2.64
N TRP A 144 21.01 -2.71 1.92
CA TRP A 144 21.79 -2.70 0.69
C TRP A 144 23.15 -3.41 0.84
N ASP A 145 23.82 -3.20 1.98
CA ASP A 145 25.14 -3.72 2.30
C ASP A 145 25.08 -5.25 2.41
N ARG A 146 24.09 -5.75 3.14
CA ARG A 146 23.86 -7.17 3.35
C ARG A 146 23.44 -7.86 2.05
N ILE A 147 22.58 -7.22 1.27
CA ILE A 147 22.15 -7.70 -0.05
C ILE A 147 23.37 -7.83 -0.97
N ARG A 148 24.22 -6.80 -1.06
CA ARG A 148 25.45 -6.87 -1.86
C ARG A 148 26.42 -7.95 -1.36
N LEU A 149 26.72 -7.97 -0.06
CA LEU A 149 27.66 -8.94 0.51
C LEU A 149 27.24 -10.39 0.25
N ARG A 150 25.94 -10.70 0.36
CA ARG A 150 25.45 -12.08 0.30
C ARG A 150 25.08 -12.52 -1.11
N CYS A 151 24.43 -11.66 -1.87
CA CYS A 151 23.91 -12.01 -3.19
C CYS A 151 24.96 -11.80 -4.31
N VAL A 152 25.85 -10.83 -4.14
CA VAL A 152 26.90 -10.52 -5.12
C VAL A 152 28.24 -11.14 -4.71
N ASN A 153 28.72 -10.82 -3.50
CA ASN A 153 30.07 -11.21 -3.07
C ASN A 153 30.16 -12.62 -2.45
N GLY A 154 29.03 -13.17 -2.01
CA GLY A 154 28.97 -14.50 -1.39
C GLY A 154 29.60 -14.59 0.00
N THR A 155 29.67 -13.49 0.76
CA THR A 155 30.34 -13.44 2.07
C THR A 155 29.35 -13.36 3.23
N PRO A 156 29.45 -14.23 4.27
CA PRO A 156 30.32 -15.40 4.37
C PRO A 156 29.92 -16.59 3.48
N THR A 157 28.71 -16.58 2.92
CA THR A 157 28.17 -17.58 1.98
C THR A 157 27.20 -16.88 1.03
N PHE A 158 26.93 -17.49 -0.13
CA PHE A 158 25.96 -16.96 -1.09
C PHE A 158 24.53 -17.04 -0.58
N MET A 159 23.72 -16.06 -0.98
CA MET A 159 22.26 -16.10 -0.92
C MET A 159 21.70 -15.83 -2.32
N PRO A 160 20.66 -16.55 -2.77
CA PRO A 160 20.04 -17.74 -2.14
C PRO A 160 21.00 -18.92 -2.01
N GLN A 161 20.77 -19.80 -1.03
CA GLN A 161 21.62 -20.97 -0.79
C GLN A 161 21.39 -22.10 -1.82
N ASN A 162 20.18 -22.19 -2.38
CA ASN A 162 19.77 -23.25 -3.32
C ASN A 162 19.93 -22.83 -4.80
N GLY A 163 20.84 -21.91 -5.08
CA GLY A 163 21.06 -21.38 -6.42
C GLY A 163 21.44 -19.90 -6.36
N GLN A 164 22.59 -19.58 -6.92
CA GLN A 164 23.05 -18.19 -6.96
C GLN A 164 22.28 -17.40 -8.01
N LEU A 165 22.19 -16.09 -7.79
CA LEU A 165 21.76 -15.16 -8.84
C LEU A 165 22.65 -15.31 -10.07
N THR A 166 22.04 -15.10 -11.25
CA THR A 166 22.77 -14.99 -12.50
C THR A 166 23.74 -13.81 -12.47
N ALA A 167 24.76 -13.82 -13.34
CA ALA A 167 25.68 -12.69 -13.46
C ALA A 167 24.95 -11.36 -13.76
N ILE A 168 23.90 -11.42 -14.59
CA ILE A 168 23.06 -10.26 -14.93
C ILE A 168 22.32 -9.74 -13.69
N ASP A 169 21.75 -10.62 -12.88
CA ASP A 169 21.01 -10.21 -11.68
C ASP A 169 21.95 -9.66 -10.58
N LYS A 170 23.14 -10.24 -10.44
CA LYS A 170 24.21 -9.67 -9.59
C LYS A 170 24.63 -8.27 -10.06
N GLN A 171 24.68 -8.04 -11.38
CA GLN A 171 25.00 -6.74 -11.93
C GLN A 171 23.94 -5.69 -11.60
N LYS A 172 22.64 -6.02 -11.68
CA LYS A 172 21.54 -5.10 -11.29
C LYS A 172 21.69 -4.60 -9.85
N ILE A 173 22.01 -5.50 -8.92
CA ILE A 173 22.28 -5.14 -7.51
C ILE A 173 23.51 -4.23 -7.42
N THR A 174 24.59 -4.57 -8.12
CA THR A 174 25.83 -3.80 -8.12
C THR A 174 25.61 -2.38 -8.65
N ASP A 175 24.87 -2.24 -9.75
CA ASP A 175 24.54 -0.95 -10.36
C ASP A 175 23.70 -0.07 -9.43
N TRP A 176 22.68 -0.65 -8.80
CA TRP A 176 21.85 0.07 -7.83
C TRP A 176 22.67 0.55 -6.62
N VAL A 177 23.53 -0.31 -6.07
CA VAL A 177 24.39 0.07 -4.94
C VAL A 177 25.39 1.16 -5.34
N ASN A 178 26.03 1.04 -6.51
CA ASN A 178 26.98 2.03 -7.00
C ASN A 178 26.30 3.37 -7.33
N ALA A 179 25.02 3.37 -7.69
CA ALA A 179 24.19 4.57 -7.85
C ALA A 179 23.74 5.20 -6.52
N GLY A 180 24.16 4.64 -5.38
CA GLY A 180 23.87 5.18 -4.06
C GLY A 180 22.65 4.58 -3.38
N HIS A 181 22.20 3.39 -3.80
CA HIS A 181 21.23 2.54 -3.08
C HIS A 181 19.91 3.23 -2.67
N ARG A 182 19.43 4.15 -3.51
CA ARG A 182 18.21 4.95 -3.26
C ARG A 182 16.99 4.33 -3.94
N ILE A 183 15.80 4.75 -3.54
CA ILE A 183 14.52 4.34 -4.17
C ILE A 183 14.38 4.99 -5.55
N SER A 184 14.75 6.27 -5.65
CA SER A 184 14.86 7.04 -6.90
C SER A 184 16.33 7.18 -7.28
N ASP A 185 16.67 6.89 -8.52
CA ASP A 185 18.01 7.09 -9.10
C ASP A 185 17.98 8.07 -10.28
#